data_AF-A0A2V7XJD8-F1
#
_entry.id   AF-A0A2V7XJD8-F1
#
_cell.length_a   1.000
_cell.length_b   1.000
_cell.length_c   1.000
_cell.angle_alpha   90.00
_cell.angle_beta   90.00
_cell.angle_gamma   90.00
#
_symmetry.space_group_name_H-M   'P 1'
#
loop_
_entity.id
_entity.type
_entity.pdbx_description
1 polymer ?
#
loop_
_entity_poly.entity_id
_entity_poly.type
_entity_poly.pdbx_seq_one_letter_code
_entity_poly.pdbx_strand_id
1 'polypeptide(L)'
;MAWYGARIAGRRPSGFSAVSPEEVDEAEAFFAELTGTEARGRSGRRSAAGQAWAEGGPLVEGPLTEAEWRTVVSILTRGEAQVGTPLTDDAERNALLVAARIFCDRNAMQLDRQDPLLCLTTDVTVGDQRVRDLVAHVTARGPVVDWTRRPRDARVLHVMRLLVGTYGYPVSGAAGLVGNLQAESGVLPQRVEGSAGDTPMRAPSFAGPVTDFTADEIVNRSHSARTGPRLPGIGLAQWTSPGRRTGLFAHTFRGVRLGPRILFDMDAQVDYLVTELRGAGYAGVQGVISDPAVTVDGASDAVVYSFEIPGALLSGGRKLPRSDARVIAVFERRRPLGRNAERVYTAAVGTAPPPTPATTARAPRPA
;
A
#
# COMPACT_ATOMS: atom_id res chain seq x y z
N MET A 1 -72.15 -10.64 -21.97
CA MET A 1 -72.90 -11.45 -20.98
C MET A 1 -71.91 -11.89 -19.91
N ALA A 2 -71.96 -11.33 -18.70
CA ALA A 2 -72.60 -11.91 -17.50
C ALA A 2 -71.84 -13.17 -17.01
N TRP A 3 -71.07 -13.17 -15.91
CA TRP A 3 -71.35 -13.01 -14.45
C TRP A 3 -71.16 -14.36 -13.71
N TYR A 4 -70.67 -14.31 -12.46
CA TYR A 4 -70.49 -15.36 -11.42
C TYR A 4 -69.38 -16.43 -11.64
N GLY A 5 -68.55 -16.85 -10.67
CA GLY A 5 -68.42 -16.61 -9.22
C GLY A 5 -68.26 -17.95 -8.46
N ALA A 6 -67.18 -18.17 -7.68
CA ALA A 6 -67.07 -19.05 -6.49
C ALA A 6 -65.58 -19.21 -6.07
N ARG A 7 -65.14 -18.63 -4.93
CA ARG A 7 -64.96 -19.25 -3.58
C ARG A 7 -63.92 -20.38 -3.50
N ILE A 8 -62.79 -20.09 -2.86
CA ILE A 8 -62.05 -21.05 -2.03
C ILE A 8 -61.96 -20.47 -0.62
N ALA A 9 -62.37 -21.28 0.35
CA ALA A 9 -62.33 -21.02 1.77
C ALA A 9 -61.09 -21.68 2.41
N GLY A 10 -60.59 -21.07 3.50
CA GLY A 10 -60.04 -21.82 4.63
C GLY A 10 -58.55 -21.64 4.94
N ARG A 11 -58.23 -20.67 5.82
CA ARG A 11 -57.70 -20.88 7.20
C ARG A 11 -57.11 -19.57 7.73
N ARG A 12 -57.66 -19.06 8.83
CA ARG A 12 -57.05 -18.00 9.65
C ARG A 12 -56.10 -18.64 10.67
N PRO A 13 -54.85 -18.17 10.83
CA PRO A 13 -54.13 -18.35 12.08
C PRO A 13 -54.63 -17.31 13.09
N SER A 14 -55.11 -17.81 14.21
CA SER A 14 -55.37 -17.10 15.45
C SER A 14 -54.05 -16.62 16.08
N GLY A 15 -53.97 -15.35 16.49
CA GLY A 15 -52.87 -14.85 17.30
C GLY A 15 -52.52 -13.39 17.10
N PHE A 16 -53.46 -12.48 17.31
CA PHE A 16 -53.12 -11.11 17.71
C PHE A 16 -53.82 -10.86 19.04
N SER A 17 -53.03 -10.88 20.11
CA SER A 17 -53.47 -10.37 21.41
C SER A 17 -53.77 -8.88 21.25
N ALA A 18 -54.86 -8.41 21.84
CA ALA A 18 -55.03 -6.97 22.05
C ALA A 18 -53.87 -6.48 22.94
N VAL A 19 -53.25 -5.37 22.57
CA VAL A 19 -52.21 -4.71 23.37
C VAL A 19 -52.84 -4.34 24.71
N SER A 20 -52.21 -4.74 25.80
CA SER A 20 -52.70 -4.46 27.15
C SER A 20 -52.53 -2.97 27.47
N PRO A 21 -53.37 -2.38 28.34
CA PRO A 21 -53.21 -0.97 28.74
C PRO A 21 -51.81 -0.66 29.31
N GLU A 22 -51.19 -1.64 29.97
CA GLU A 22 -49.85 -1.53 30.53
C GLU A 22 -48.77 -1.40 29.44
N GLU A 23 -48.89 -2.13 28.33
CA GLU A 23 -47.99 -2.00 27.17
C GLU A 23 -48.17 -0.68 26.41
N VAL A 24 -49.35 -0.05 26.51
CA VAL A 24 -49.59 1.29 25.95
C VAL A 24 -48.96 2.36 26.85
N ASP A 25 -49.11 2.23 28.17
CA ASP A 25 -48.52 3.16 29.14
C ASP A 25 -46.97 3.11 29.11
N GLU A 26 -46.38 1.92 28.93
CA GLU A 26 -44.93 1.77 28.75
C GLU A 26 -44.43 2.38 27.44
N ALA A 27 -45.19 2.24 26.35
CA ALA A 27 -44.87 2.87 25.09
C ALA A 27 -44.97 4.40 25.17
N GLU A 28 -46.01 4.93 25.81
CA GLU A 28 -46.15 6.38 26.00
C GLU A 28 -45.08 6.97 26.92
N ALA A 29 -44.68 6.26 27.99
CA ALA A 29 -43.56 6.66 28.84
C ALA A 29 -42.23 6.70 28.06
N PHE A 30 -41.99 5.70 27.22
CA PHE A 30 -40.81 5.65 26.34
C PHE A 30 -40.82 6.79 25.32
N PHE A 31 -41.97 7.11 24.71
CA PHE A 31 -42.09 8.24 23.78
C PHE A 31 -41.99 9.60 24.47
N ALA A 32 -42.46 9.75 25.71
CA ALA A 32 -42.31 10.96 26.50
C ALA A 32 -40.84 11.21 26.90
N GLU A 33 -40.09 10.15 27.22
CA GLU A 33 -38.64 10.21 27.48
C GLU A 33 -37.87 10.58 26.20
N LEU A 34 -38.28 10.05 25.04
CA LEU A 34 -37.65 10.36 23.74
C LEU A 34 -37.90 11.79 23.27
N THR A 35 -39.03 12.39 23.65
CA THR A 35 -39.47 13.71 23.17
C THR A 35 -39.32 14.83 24.21
N GLY A 36 -38.92 14.49 25.44
CA GLY A 36 -38.58 15.45 26.49
C GLY A 36 -39.77 16.24 27.06
N THR A 37 -41.00 15.77 26.85
CA THR A 37 -42.22 16.43 27.36
C THR A 37 -42.69 15.78 28.67
N GLU A 38 -42.05 16.13 29.80
CA GLU A 38 -42.66 15.93 31.10
C GLU A 38 -43.40 17.19 31.57
N ALA A 39 -44.67 17.01 31.94
CA ALA A 39 -45.50 18.01 32.60
C ALA A 39 -45.04 18.23 34.04
N ARG A 40 -44.90 19.51 34.42
CA ARG A 40 -44.38 20.01 35.70
C ARG A 40 -45.09 19.46 36.93
N GLY A 41 -44.31 19.11 37.96
CA GLY A 41 -44.82 19.14 39.35
C GLY A 41 -43.95 18.58 40.47
N ARG A 42 -42.78 19.18 40.79
CA ARG A 42 -42.36 19.50 42.19
C ARG A 42 -40.92 20.04 42.26
N SER A 43 -40.71 20.93 43.22
CA SER A 43 -39.50 21.70 43.47
C SER A 43 -38.27 20.86 43.81
N GLY A 44 -37.12 21.18 43.19
CA GLY A 44 -35.83 20.71 43.67
C GLY A 44 -34.68 21.02 42.72
N ARG A 45 -33.85 22.01 43.10
CA ARG A 45 -32.49 22.31 42.60
C ARG A 45 -32.28 22.38 41.08
N ARG A 46 -31.99 23.60 40.62
CA ARG A 46 -31.36 23.87 39.31
C ARG A 46 -30.07 23.06 39.19
N SER A 47 -30.06 22.00 38.38
CA SER A 47 -28.85 21.53 37.73
C SER A 47 -28.73 22.26 36.39
N ALA A 48 -27.62 22.96 36.21
CA ALA A 48 -27.23 23.51 34.93
C ALA A 48 -26.84 22.34 34.01
N ALA A 49 -27.83 21.80 33.30
CA ALA A 49 -27.62 20.79 32.27
C ALA A 49 -28.62 21.00 31.11
N GLY A 50 -28.78 22.26 30.69
CA GLY A 50 -29.13 22.55 29.31
C GLY A 50 -27.85 22.47 28.50
N GLN A 51 -27.38 21.26 28.20
CA GLN A 51 -26.37 21.09 27.16
C GLN A 51 -27.02 21.56 25.87
N ALA A 52 -26.61 22.76 25.45
CA ALA A 52 -26.72 23.17 24.07
C ALA A 52 -26.30 21.99 23.20
N TRP A 53 -27.11 21.65 22.21
CA TRP A 53 -26.67 20.83 21.08
C TRP A 53 -25.43 21.52 20.54
N ALA A 54 -24.27 20.97 20.90
CA ALA A 54 -23.00 21.63 20.77
C ALA A 54 -22.78 21.98 19.29
N GLU A 55 -22.35 23.21 19.06
CA GLU A 55 -21.65 23.63 17.86
C GLU A 55 -20.67 22.52 17.46
N GLY A 56 -20.67 22.12 16.18
CA GLY A 56 -19.81 21.06 15.68
C GLY A 56 -18.38 21.28 16.17
N GLY A 57 -17.82 20.28 16.85
CA GLY A 57 -16.46 20.35 17.38
C GLY A 57 -15.43 20.66 16.27
N PRO A 58 -14.21 21.09 16.64
CA PRO A 58 -13.17 21.40 15.66
C PRO A 58 -12.89 20.18 14.77
N LEU A 59 -12.68 20.44 13.48
CA LEU A 59 -12.34 19.41 12.50
C LEU A 59 -11.08 18.66 12.94
N VAL A 60 -11.05 17.35 12.72
CA VAL A 60 -9.93 16.51 13.15
C VAL A 60 -8.79 16.60 12.14
N GLU A 61 -7.85 17.50 12.42
CA GLU A 61 -6.63 17.71 11.65
C GLU A 61 -5.43 17.08 12.38
N GLY A 62 -4.46 16.55 11.63
CA GLY A 62 -3.23 15.97 12.20
C GLY A 62 -2.88 14.56 11.72
N PRO A 63 -1.86 13.93 12.33
CA PRO A 63 -1.32 12.64 11.91
C PRO A 63 -2.38 11.54 11.78
N LEU A 64 -2.13 10.60 10.87
CA LEU A 64 -2.99 9.44 10.69
C LEU A 64 -2.81 8.45 11.85
N THR A 65 -3.93 7.93 12.34
CA THR A 65 -4.01 6.78 13.25
C THR A 65 -3.67 5.48 12.52
N GLU A 66 -3.37 4.40 13.25
CA GLU A 66 -3.13 3.08 12.63
C GLU A 66 -4.37 2.52 11.89
N ALA A 67 -5.58 2.91 12.31
CA ALA A 67 -6.79 2.53 11.59
C ALA A 67 -6.86 3.23 10.22
N GLU A 68 -6.50 4.51 10.16
CA GLU A 68 -6.46 5.27 8.90
C GLU A 68 -5.33 4.79 8.00
N TRP A 69 -4.18 4.40 8.55
CA TRP A 69 -3.14 3.75 7.77
C TRP A 69 -3.59 2.43 7.14
N ARG A 70 -4.45 1.65 7.81
CA ARG A 70 -5.10 0.47 7.20
C ARG A 70 -6.01 0.87 6.04
N THR A 71 -6.72 2.00 6.14
CA THR A 71 -7.49 2.56 5.02
C THR A 71 -6.57 2.93 3.84
N VAL A 72 -5.43 3.57 4.08
CA VAL A 72 -4.44 3.89 3.03
C VAL A 72 -3.94 2.61 2.35
N VAL A 73 -3.63 1.56 3.12
CA VAL A 73 -3.23 0.25 2.58
C VAL A 73 -4.35 -0.39 1.75
N SER A 74 -5.61 -0.28 2.18
CA SER A 74 -6.76 -0.77 1.41
C SER A 74 -6.93 -0.03 0.08
N ILE A 75 -6.75 1.30 0.08
CA ILE A 75 -6.78 2.13 -1.14
C ILE A 75 -5.68 1.68 -2.12
N LEU A 76 -4.45 1.51 -1.64
CA LEU A 76 -3.33 1.06 -2.46
C LEU A 76 -3.53 -0.36 -3.01
N THR A 77 -4.10 -1.26 -2.19
CA THR A 77 -4.44 -2.63 -2.59
C THR A 77 -5.44 -2.63 -3.74
N ARG A 78 -6.47 -1.77 -3.68
CA ARG A 78 -7.49 -1.66 -4.73
C ARG A 78 -7.00 -0.87 -5.95
N GLY A 79 -5.97 -0.05 -5.81
CA GLY A 79 -5.52 0.86 -6.86
C GLY A 79 -6.50 2.01 -7.12
N GLU A 80 -7.39 2.33 -6.17
CA GLU A 80 -8.38 3.39 -6.27
C GLU A 80 -8.63 4.07 -4.92
N ALA A 81 -8.64 5.42 -4.92
CA ALA A 81 -8.91 6.19 -3.69
C ALA A 81 -10.40 6.10 -3.28
N GLN A 82 -11.27 6.04 -4.28
CA GLN A 82 -12.71 5.85 -4.16
C GLN A 82 -13.23 5.26 -5.48
N VAL A 83 -14.45 4.74 -5.46
CA VAL A 83 -15.07 4.11 -6.64
C VAL A 83 -15.01 5.06 -7.85
N GLY A 84 -14.48 4.58 -8.96
CA GLY A 84 -14.34 5.35 -10.19
C GLY A 84 -13.21 6.40 -10.19
N THR A 85 -12.40 6.46 -9.13
CA THR A 85 -11.24 7.36 -9.04
C THR A 85 -9.96 6.55 -8.84
N PRO A 86 -9.38 5.99 -9.93
CA PRO A 86 -8.18 5.18 -9.85
C PRO A 86 -6.96 6.01 -9.44
N LEU A 87 -6.06 5.34 -8.73
CA LEU A 87 -4.71 5.85 -8.51
C LEU A 87 -3.94 5.83 -9.82
N THR A 88 -3.04 6.80 -9.95
CA THR A 88 -2.20 6.99 -11.12
C THR A 88 -0.73 6.86 -10.73
N ASP A 89 0.15 7.15 -11.67
CA ASP A 89 1.57 7.22 -11.40
C ASP A 89 1.99 8.57 -10.76
N ASP A 90 1.13 9.59 -10.85
CA ASP A 90 1.24 10.87 -10.16
C ASP A 90 1.02 10.75 -8.64
N ALA A 91 2.10 10.89 -7.87
CA ALA A 91 2.10 10.76 -6.42
C ALA A 91 1.36 11.90 -5.71
N GLU A 92 1.43 13.12 -6.24
CA GLU A 92 0.85 14.32 -5.64
C GLU A 92 -0.67 14.28 -5.77
N ARG A 93 -1.17 13.98 -6.98
CA ARG A 93 -2.59 13.75 -7.22
C ARG A 93 -3.14 12.64 -6.33
N ASN A 94 -2.45 11.51 -6.26
CA ASN A 94 -2.87 10.39 -5.42
C ASN A 94 -2.92 10.77 -3.93
N ALA A 95 -1.92 11.52 -3.44
CA ALA A 95 -1.88 11.95 -2.05
C ALA A 95 -3.04 12.89 -1.72
N LEU A 96 -3.42 13.80 -2.62
CA LEU A 96 -4.60 14.65 -2.48
C LEU A 96 -5.90 13.83 -2.44
N LEU A 97 -6.04 12.82 -3.29
CA LEU A 97 -7.21 11.95 -3.29
C LEU A 97 -7.34 11.13 -2.00
N VAL A 98 -6.22 10.61 -1.49
CA VAL A 98 -6.20 9.87 -0.22
C VAL A 98 -6.45 10.82 0.95
N ALA A 99 -5.87 12.02 0.96
CA ALA A 99 -6.13 13.04 1.96
C ALA A 99 -7.60 13.45 1.97
N ALA A 100 -8.21 13.70 0.80
CA ALA A 100 -9.63 13.98 0.67
C ALA A 100 -10.48 12.87 1.29
N ARG A 101 -10.15 11.61 0.99
CA ARG A 101 -10.86 10.46 1.54
C ARG A 101 -10.78 10.41 3.07
N ILE A 102 -9.58 10.53 3.64
CA ILE A 102 -9.40 10.49 5.10
C ILE A 102 -10.09 11.69 5.77
N PHE A 103 -9.97 12.89 5.20
CA PHE A 103 -10.63 14.08 5.71
C PHE A 103 -12.16 13.90 5.76
N CYS A 104 -12.74 13.37 4.69
CA CYS A 104 -14.18 13.13 4.62
C CYS A 104 -14.63 12.05 5.60
N ASP A 105 -13.87 10.96 5.73
CA ASP A 105 -14.17 9.91 6.70
C ASP A 105 -14.11 10.44 8.16
N ARG A 106 -13.17 11.34 8.47
CA ARG A 106 -13.05 11.97 9.81
C ARG A 106 -14.22 12.90 10.14
N ASN A 107 -14.63 13.70 9.17
CA ASN A 107 -15.50 14.85 9.41
C ASN A 107 -16.93 14.64 8.90
N ALA A 108 -17.29 13.46 8.40
CA ALA A 108 -18.60 13.17 7.78
C ALA A 108 -19.81 13.66 8.60
N MET A 109 -19.75 13.58 9.93
CA MET A 109 -20.85 14.00 10.82
C MET A 109 -20.84 15.50 11.18
N GLN A 110 -19.77 16.23 10.83
CA GLN A 110 -19.54 17.62 11.22
C GLN A 110 -19.72 18.62 10.05
N LEU A 111 -19.80 18.13 8.81
CA LEU A 111 -19.81 18.95 7.59
C LEU A 111 -21.18 19.56 7.22
N ASP A 112 -22.21 19.38 8.05
CA ASP A 112 -23.63 19.57 7.74
C ASP A 112 -24.03 20.99 7.23
N ARG A 113 -23.28 22.07 7.48
CA ARG A 113 -23.83 23.44 7.24
C ARG A 113 -22.98 24.48 6.53
N GLN A 114 -21.66 24.35 6.50
CA GLN A 114 -20.80 25.44 5.99
C GLN A 114 -20.23 25.15 4.60
N ASP A 115 -20.02 23.87 4.26
CA ASP A 115 -19.32 23.46 3.04
C ASP A 115 -20.10 22.38 2.26
N PRO A 116 -21.25 22.71 1.64
CA PRO A 116 -22.21 21.72 1.13
C PRO A 116 -21.70 20.87 -0.03
N LEU A 117 -20.61 21.27 -0.71
CA LEU A 117 -19.99 20.50 -1.80
C LEU A 117 -18.75 19.70 -1.37
N LEU A 118 -18.24 19.97 -0.16
CA LEU A 118 -17.08 19.27 0.38
C LEU A 118 -17.47 17.81 0.66
N CYS A 119 -16.61 16.88 0.28
CA CYS A 119 -16.85 15.43 0.34
C CYS A 119 -17.93 14.88 -0.60
N LEU A 120 -18.60 15.73 -1.39
CA LEU A 120 -19.51 15.31 -2.46
C LEU A 120 -18.90 15.47 -3.85
N THR A 121 -18.11 16.54 -4.05
CA THR A 121 -17.45 16.82 -5.32
C THR A 121 -15.95 16.68 -5.18
N THR A 122 -15.33 15.78 -5.94
CA THR A 122 -13.89 15.49 -5.84
C THR A 122 -13.04 16.75 -6.02
N ASP A 123 -13.31 17.55 -7.06
CA ASP A 123 -12.51 18.74 -7.38
C ASP A 123 -12.59 19.82 -6.30
N VAL A 124 -13.79 20.02 -5.73
CA VAL A 124 -13.97 20.92 -4.58
C VAL A 124 -13.18 20.42 -3.38
N THR A 125 -13.25 19.12 -3.12
CA THR A 125 -12.64 18.50 -1.94
C THR A 125 -11.12 18.51 -1.99
N VAL A 126 -10.52 18.10 -3.11
CA VAL A 126 -9.05 18.17 -3.27
C VAL A 126 -8.55 19.61 -3.38
N GLY A 127 -9.44 20.55 -3.71
CA GLY A 127 -9.16 21.98 -3.74
C GLY A 127 -9.06 22.60 -2.35
N ASP A 128 -9.76 22.05 -1.36
CA ASP A 128 -9.88 22.61 -0.01
C ASP A 128 -8.55 22.63 0.75
N GLN A 129 -8.25 23.75 1.43
CA GLN A 129 -6.98 23.93 2.12
C GLN A 129 -6.79 22.93 3.27
N ARG A 130 -7.85 22.57 4.00
CA ARG A 130 -7.78 21.61 5.12
C ARG A 130 -7.40 20.21 4.62
N VAL A 131 -7.88 19.85 3.42
CA VAL A 131 -7.50 18.61 2.75
C VAL A 131 -6.05 18.67 2.29
N ARG A 132 -5.61 19.80 1.74
CA ARG A 132 -4.21 19.99 1.31
C ARG A 132 -3.24 19.90 2.49
N ASP A 133 -3.61 20.44 3.65
CA ASP A 133 -2.78 20.37 4.86
C ASP A 133 -2.61 18.93 5.37
N LEU A 134 -3.59 18.05 5.11
CA LEU A 134 -3.53 16.63 5.48
C LEU A 134 -2.58 15.80 4.57
N VAL A 135 -2.18 16.31 3.40
CA VAL A 135 -1.28 15.60 2.47
C VAL A 135 0.05 15.24 3.12
N ALA A 136 0.61 16.13 3.94
CA ALA A 136 1.87 15.87 4.64
C ALA A 136 1.77 14.66 5.59
N HIS A 137 0.61 14.47 6.22
CA HIS A 137 0.36 13.33 7.10
C HIS A 137 0.12 12.03 6.33
N VAL A 138 -0.63 12.08 5.22
CA VAL A 138 -0.88 10.91 4.35
C VAL A 138 0.38 10.41 3.67
N THR A 139 1.34 11.29 3.41
CA THR A 139 2.63 10.96 2.78
C THR A 139 3.75 10.70 3.79
N ALA A 140 3.48 10.78 5.09
CA ALA A 140 4.48 10.60 6.15
C ALA A 140 5.15 9.20 6.13
N ARG A 141 4.48 8.19 5.57
CA ARG A 141 5.01 6.82 5.38
C ARG A 141 5.43 6.53 3.94
N GLY A 142 5.77 7.55 3.17
CA GLY A 142 6.19 7.44 1.77
C GLY A 142 5.10 7.84 0.76
N PRO A 143 5.49 8.01 -0.52
CA PRO A 143 4.60 8.49 -1.56
C PRO A 143 3.48 7.48 -1.88
N VAL A 144 2.32 7.98 -2.30
CA VAL A 144 1.18 7.17 -2.74
C VAL A 144 1.25 7.02 -4.26
N VAL A 145 1.77 5.90 -4.75
CA VAL A 145 1.99 5.68 -6.20
C VAL A 145 1.42 4.33 -6.61
N ASP A 146 0.67 4.30 -7.70
CA ASP A 146 0.39 3.05 -8.39
C ASP A 146 1.55 2.73 -9.34
N TRP A 147 2.47 1.89 -8.86
CA TRP A 147 3.63 1.47 -9.64
C TRP A 147 3.26 0.66 -10.88
N THR A 148 2.07 0.09 -10.98
CA THR A 148 1.64 -0.60 -12.21
C THR A 148 1.46 0.37 -13.38
N ARG A 149 1.13 1.63 -13.08
CA ARG A 149 0.94 2.70 -14.07
C ARG A 149 2.25 3.36 -14.51
N ARG A 150 3.31 3.27 -13.69
CA ARG A 150 4.66 3.71 -14.10
C ARG A 150 5.22 2.73 -15.13
N PRO A 151 5.72 3.18 -16.30
CA PRO A 151 6.41 2.30 -17.25
C PRO A 151 7.60 1.59 -16.60
N ARG A 152 7.89 0.36 -17.03
CA ARG A 152 8.98 -0.45 -16.45
C ARG A 152 10.32 0.30 -16.41
N ASP A 153 10.70 0.97 -17.50
CA ASP A 153 11.96 1.71 -17.56
C ASP A 153 12.00 2.89 -16.58
N ALA A 154 10.85 3.52 -16.29
CA ALA A 154 10.76 4.55 -15.25
C ALA A 154 10.97 3.96 -13.85
N ARG A 155 10.44 2.75 -13.58
CA ARG A 155 10.69 2.03 -12.32
C ARG A 155 12.15 1.60 -12.19
N VAL A 156 12.75 1.10 -13.27
CA VAL A 156 14.18 0.77 -13.36
C VAL A 156 15.02 2.01 -13.05
N LEU A 157 14.73 3.14 -13.69
CA LEU A 157 15.43 4.40 -13.45
C LEU A 157 15.32 4.85 -11.99
N HIS A 158 14.13 4.74 -11.39
CA HIS A 158 13.90 5.08 -9.98
C HIS A 158 14.81 4.25 -9.05
N VAL A 159 14.82 2.93 -9.21
CA VAL A 159 15.66 2.04 -8.39
C VAL A 159 17.15 2.28 -8.65
N MET A 160 17.55 2.50 -9.91
CA MET A 160 18.94 2.86 -10.25
C MET A 160 19.40 4.14 -9.53
N ARG A 161 18.55 5.18 -9.50
CA ARG A 161 18.84 6.44 -8.79
C ARG A 161 19.01 6.23 -7.29
N LEU A 162 18.19 5.38 -6.66
CA LEU A 162 18.36 5.04 -5.25
C LEU A 162 19.70 4.32 -5.02
N LEU A 163 19.98 3.25 -5.79
CA LEU A 163 21.19 2.45 -5.60
C LEU A 163 22.47 3.25 -5.83
N VAL A 164 22.52 4.06 -6.89
CA VAL A 164 23.71 4.88 -7.19
C VAL A 164 23.78 6.12 -6.30
N GLY A 165 22.71 6.91 -6.25
CA GLY A 165 22.72 8.23 -5.60
C GLY A 165 22.54 8.19 -4.08
N THR A 166 21.78 7.23 -3.55
CA THR A 166 21.53 7.10 -2.10
C THR A 166 22.44 6.06 -1.45
N TYR A 167 22.61 4.90 -2.07
CA TYR A 167 23.38 3.80 -1.48
C TYR A 167 24.84 3.70 -1.98
N GLY A 168 25.23 4.51 -2.96
CA GLY A 168 26.62 4.64 -3.40
C GLY A 168 27.18 3.46 -4.19
N TYR A 169 26.32 2.63 -4.79
CA TYR A 169 26.80 1.56 -5.67
C TYR A 169 27.37 2.14 -6.98
N PRO A 170 28.43 1.53 -7.55
CA PRO A 170 28.83 1.85 -8.92
C PRO A 170 27.70 1.55 -9.89
N VAL A 171 27.61 2.32 -10.99
CA VAL A 171 26.52 2.19 -11.99
C VAL A 171 26.42 0.75 -12.50
N SER A 172 27.54 0.11 -12.83
CA SER A 172 27.58 -1.28 -13.29
C SER A 172 27.02 -2.27 -12.25
N GLY A 173 27.40 -2.07 -10.98
CA GLY A 173 26.93 -2.89 -9.85
C GLY A 173 25.43 -2.76 -9.62
N ALA A 174 24.95 -1.52 -9.57
CA ALA A 174 23.52 -1.21 -9.47
C ALA A 174 22.73 -1.78 -10.66
N ALA A 175 23.24 -1.63 -11.88
CA ALA A 175 22.60 -2.13 -13.09
C ALA A 175 22.49 -3.66 -13.10
N GLY A 176 23.55 -4.38 -12.71
CA GLY A 176 23.50 -5.85 -12.58
C GLY A 176 22.46 -6.32 -11.55
N LEU A 177 22.34 -5.61 -10.42
CA LEU A 177 21.31 -5.87 -9.42
C LEU A 177 19.89 -5.59 -9.96
N VAL A 178 19.65 -4.41 -10.53
CA VAL A 178 18.34 -4.03 -11.09
C VAL A 178 17.94 -4.91 -12.27
N GLY A 179 18.91 -5.39 -13.06
CA GLY A 179 18.71 -6.41 -14.09
C GLY A 179 18.02 -7.66 -13.55
N ASN A 180 18.39 -8.11 -12.36
CA ASN A 180 17.76 -9.24 -11.70
C ASN A 180 16.36 -8.91 -11.16
N LEU A 181 16.18 -7.75 -10.51
CA LEU A 181 14.87 -7.30 -10.03
C LEU A 181 13.84 -7.20 -11.18
N GLN A 182 14.29 -6.81 -12.38
CA GLN A 182 13.43 -6.80 -13.57
C GLN A 182 12.92 -8.19 -13.95
N ALA A 183 13.75 -9.24 -13.84
CA ALA A 183 13.31 -10.59 -14.12
C ALA A 183 12.51 -11.23 -12.98
N GLU A 184 12.76 -10.84 -11.73
CA GLU A 184 12.01 -11.33 -10.57
C GLU A 184 10.60 -10.74 -10.50
N SER A 185 10.47 -9.42 -10.67
CA SER A 185 9.20 -8.73 -10.42
C SER A 185 8.74 -7.79 -11.54
N GLY A 186 9.58 -7.53 -12.55
CA GLY A 186 9.37 -6.39 -13.45
C GLY A 186 9.54 -5.05 -12.73
N VAL A 187 10.28 -5.05 -11.61
CA VAL A 187 10.47 -3.91 -10.70
C VAL A 187 9.13 -3.40 -10.16
N LEU A 188 8.30 -4.32 -9.65
CA LEU A 188 7.01 -4.01 -9.03
C LEU A 188 7.05 -4.40 -7.55
N PRO A 189 6.96 -3.43 -6.62
CA PRO A 189 7.08 -3.72 -5.18
C PRO A 189 5.91 -4.57 -4.65
N GLN A 190 4.74 -4.50 -5.27
CA GLN A 190 3.55 -5.23 -4.81
C GLN A 190 3.42 -6.64 -5.43
N ARG A 191 4.40 -7.07 -6.24
CA ARG A 191 4.27 -8.29 -7.04
C ARG A 191 4.34 -9.56 -6.20
N VAL A 192 3.30 -10.38 -6.31
CA VAL A 192 3.21 -11.73 -5.76
C VAL A 192 3.66 -12.75 -6.82
N GLU A 193 4.37 -13.79 -6.40
CA GLU A 193 4.80 -14.87 -7.29
C GLU A 193 3.61 -15.52 -8.01
N GLY A 194 3.75 -15.72 -9.32
CA GLY A 194 2.69 -16.28 -10.17
C GLY A 194 1.60 -15.28 -10.57
N SER A 195 1.70 -14.01 -10.21
CA SER A 195 0.85 -12.93 -10.72
C SER A 195 1.36 -12.34 -12.04
N ALA A 196 0.49 -11.60 -12.73
CA ALA A 196 0.84 -10.79 -13.90
C ALA A 196 1.26 -9.36 -13.49
N GLY A 197 1.91 -8.62 -14.40
CA GLY A 197 2.44 -7.29 -14.07
C GLY A 197 1.38 -6.20 -13.91
N ASP A 198 0.24 -6.34 -14.60
CA ASP A 198 -0.93 -5.45 -14.52
C ASP A 198 -1.82 -5.77 -13.31
N THR A 199 -1.75 -7.00 -12.81
CA THR A 199 -2.52 -7.49 -11.66
C THR A 199 -1.58 -8.13 -10.63
N PRO A 200 -0.64 -7.36 -10.07
CA PRO A 200 0.51 -7.90 -9.31
C PRO A 200 0.16 -8.59 -8.00
N MET A 201 -1.06 -8.41 -7.48
CA MET A 201 -1.56 -9.08 -6.28
C MET A 201 -2.61 -10.15 -6.59
N ARG A 202 -2.87 -10.42 -7.87
CA ARG A 202 -3.77 -11.47 -8.35
C ARG A 202 -2.96 -12.74 -8.64
N ALA A 203 -3.10 -13.76 -7.79
CA ALA A 203 -2.24 -14.94 -7.84
C ALA A 203 -3.02 -16.23 -7.52
N PRO A 204 -2.46 -17.42 -7.82
CA PRO A 204 -3.08 -18.69 -7.42
C PRO A 204 -3.26 -18.79 -5.90
N SER A 205 -4.45 -19.17 -5.45
CA SER A 205 -4.74 -19.53 -4.06
C SER A 205 -4.45 -21.00 -3.76
N PHE A 206 -4.42 -21.37 -2.48
CA PHE A 206 -4.37 -22.77 -2.08
C PHE A 206 -5.63 -23.56 -2.45
N ALA A 207 -6.75 -22.89 -2.71
CA ALA A 207 -7.98 -23.52 -3.19
C ALA A 207 -7.93 -23.87 -4.69
N GLY A 208 -6.93 -23.37 -5.43
CA GLY A 208 -6.75 -23.61 -6.87
C GLY A 208 -7.01 -22.37 -7.74
N PRO A 209 -8.14 -21.65 -7.58
CA PRO A 209 -8.42 -20.45 -8.37
C PRO A 209 -7.40 -19.34 -8.16
N VAL A 210 -7.20 -18.55 -9.21
CA VAL A 210 -6.51 -17.25 -9.14
C VAL A 210 -7.48 -16.22 -8.56
N THR A 211 -7.06 -15.48 -7.53
CA THR A 211 -7.85 -14.45 -6.86
C THR A 211 -6.99 -13.23 -6.56
N ASP A 212 -7.64 -12.09 -6.32
CA ASP A 212 -7.00 -10.91 -5.77
C ASP A 212 -6.76 -11.12 -4.27
N PHE A 213 -5.57 -10.76 -3.80
CA PHE A 213 -5.21 -10.80 -2.38
C PHE A 213 -5.05 -9.38 -1.84
N THR A 214 -5.49 -9.19 -0.61
CA THR A 214 -5.17 -8.01 0.17
C THR A 214 -3.73 -8.04 0.69
N ALA A 215 -3.18 -6.88 1.02
CA ALA A 215 -1.86 -6.79 1.64
C ALA A 215 -1.78 -7.60 2.95
N ASP A 216 -2.84 -7.61 3.74
CA ASP A 216 -2.92 -8.38 4.99
C ASP A 216 -2.94 -9.89 4.73
N GLU A 217 -3.66 -10.38 3.72
CA GLU A 217 -3.63 -11.81 3.34
C GLU A 217 -2.26 -12.24 2.82
N ILE A 218 -1.54 -11.35 2.14
CA ILE A 218 -0.16 -11.60 1.70
C ILE A 218 0.79 -11.66 2.89
N VAL A 219 0.70 -10.74 3.84
CA VAL A 219 1.52 -10.73 5.07
C VAL A 219 1.26 -11.98 5.90
N ASN A 220 -0.01 -12.31 6.10
CA ASN A 220 -0.47 -13.41 6.95
C ASN A 220 -0.55 -14.76 6.22
N ARG A 221 0.10 -14.88 5.05
CA ARG A 221 0.17 -16.13 4.29
C ARG A 221 0.64 -17.29 5.19
N SER A 222 -0.14 -18.36 5.24
CA SER A 222 0.22 -19.60 5.94
C SER A 222 0.08 -20.81 5.02
N HIS A 223 1.19 -21.50 4.76
CA HIS A 223 1.18 -22.71 3.95
C HIS A 223 0.49 -23.88 4.66
N SER A 224 0.68 -24.01 5.98
CA SER A 224 0.05 -25.08 6.78
C SER A 224 -1.46 -24.88 6.92
N ALA A 225 -1.90 -23.64 7.15
CA ALA A 225 -3.32 -23.30 7.22
C ALA A 225 -3.97 -23.10 5.84
N ARG A 226 -3.19 -23.15 4.76
CA ARG A 226 -3.64 -22.95 3.37
C ARG A 226 -4.31 -21.58 3.14
N THR A 227 -3.77 -20.53 3.74
CA THR A 227 -4.28 -19.15 3.63
C THR A 227 -3.32 -18.23 2.89
N GLY A 228 -3.87 -17.24 2.18
CA GLY A 228 -3.11 -16.29 1.35
C GLY A 228 -2.67 -16.88 -0.01
N PRO A 229 -1.73 -16.20 -0.70
CA PRO A 229 -1.19 -16.70 -1.97
C PRO A 229 -0.53 -18.07 -1.83
N ARG A 230 -0.76 -18.96 -2.80
CA ARG A 230 -0.17 -20.30 -2.80
C ARG A 230 1.35 -20.24 -2.86
N LEU A 231 1.87 -19.40 -3.75
CA LEU A 231 3.30 -19.19 -3.92
C LEU A 231 3.80 -18.09 -2.97
N PRO A 232 5.01 -18.24 -2.40
CA PRO A 232 5.50 -17.37 -1.34
C PRO A 232 6.24 -16.11 -1.82
N GLY A 233 6.73 -16.03 -3.05
CA GLY A 233 7.54 -14.88 -3.48
C GLY A 233 6.76 -13.56 -3.47
N ILE A 234 7.38 -12.49 -2.98
CA ILE A 234 6.81 -11.13 -2.95
C ILE A 234 7.85 -10.06 -3.27
N GLY A 235 7.39 -8.95 -3.82
CA GLY A 235 8.15 -7.72 -3.98
C GLY A 235 9.31 -7.80 -4.95
N LEU A 236 10.19 -6.80 -4.88
CA LEU A 236 11.22 -6.53 -5.89
C LEU A 236 12.13 -7.73 -6.17
N ALA A 237 12.57 -8.41 -5.11
CA ALA A 237 13.47 -9.56 -5.16
C ALA A 237 12.77 -10.90 -4.91
N GLN A 238 11.43 -10.95 -5.05
CA GLN A 238 10.63 -12.17 -4.82
C GLN A 238 10.99 -12.91 -3.52
N TRP A 239 11.04 -12.17 -2.40
CA TRP A 239 11.39 -12.72 -1.09
C TRP A 239 10.50 -13.90 -0.72
N THR A 240 11.08 -15.10 -0.75
CA THR A 240 10.35 -16.37 -0.70
C THR A 240 10.48 -17.07 0.66
N SER A 241 11.67 -17.09 1.24
CA SER A 241 11.90 -17.79 2.50
C SER A 241 11.17 -17.10 3.68
N PRO A 242 10.69 -17.84 4.70
CA PRO A 242 9.97 -17.26 5.83
C PRO A 242 10.74 -16.13 6.53
N GLY A 243 12.05 -16.33 6.77
CA GLY A 243 12.88 -15.32 7.44
C GLY A 243 13.00 -14.02 6.64
N ARG A 244 13.24 -14.12 5.32
CA ARG A 244 13.35 -12.93 4.45
C ARG A 244 12.02 -12.19 4.31
N ARG A 245 10.89 -12.89 4.30
CA ARG A 245 9.55 -12.27 4.30
C ARG A 245 9.25 -11.55 5.62
N THR A 246 9.51 -12.21 6.74
CA THR A 246 9.36 -11.60 8.07
C THR A 246 10.24 -10.37 8.21
N GLY A 247 11.49 -10.45 7.75
CA GLY A 247 12.42 -9.30 7.73
C GLY A 247 11.87 -8.13 6.92
N LEU A 248 11.33 -8.38 5.73
CA LEU A 248 10.72 -7.33 4.91
C LEU A 248 9.58 -6.61 5.65
N PHE A 249 8.61 -7.34 6.21
CA PHE A 249 7.48 -6.74 6.93
C PHE A 249 7.86 -6.15 8.30
N ALA A 250 9.01 -6.54 8.85
CA ALA A 250 9.58 -5.96 10.06
C ALA A 250 10.48 -4.76 9.78
N HIS A 251 10.82 -4.50 8.52
CA HIS A 251 11.77 -3.47 8.13
C HIS A 251 11.31 -2.08 8.56
N THR A 252 12.23 -1.33 9.15
CA THR A 252 12.00 0.04 9.59
C THR A 252 12.68 0.98 8.62
N PHE A 253 11.90 1.81 7.94
CA PHE A 253 12.38 2.78 6.96
C PHE A 253 11.98 4.19 7.41
N ARG A 254 12.94 5.12 7.42
CA ARG A 254 12.75 6.50 7.89
C ARG A 254 12.09 6.58 9.29
N GLY A 255 12.50 5.69 10.19
CA GLY A 255 12.01 5.63 11.57
C GLY A 255 10.64 4.98 11.76
N VAL A 256 10.03 4.43 10.70
CA VAL A 256 8.70 3.80 10.78
C VAL A 256 8.75 2.36 10.27
N ARG A 257 8.13 1.44 11.02
CA ARG A 257 7.86 0.08 10.54
C ARG A 257 6.61 0.08 9.68
N LEU A 258 6.76 -0.24 8.39
CA LEU A 258 5.67 -0.11 7.40
C LEU A 258 4.69 -1.28 7.40
N GLY A 259 5.09 -2.47 7.86
CA GLY A 259 4.22 -3.65 7.84
C GLY A 259 3.70 -3.94 6.42
N PRO A 260 2.38 -4.17 6.22
CA PRO A 260 1.80 -4.42 4.90
C PRO A 260 2.02 -3.29 3.87
N ARG A 261 2.16 -2.03 4.31
CA ARG A 261 2.37 -0.86 3.43
C ARG A 261 3.65 -0.99 2.61
N ILE A 262 4.65 -1.73 3.08
CA ILE A 262 5.92 -1.92 2.38
C ILE A 262 5.73 -2.56 1.00
N LEU A 263 4.65 -3.33 0.78
CA LEU A 263 4.33 -3.90 -0.53
C LEU A 263 4.12 -2.81 -1.60
N PHE A 264 3.83 -1.58 -1.21
CA PHE A 264 3.56 -0.49 -2.14
C PHE A 264 4.64 0.60 -2.09
N ASP A 265 5.72 0.39 -1.34
CA ASP A 265 6.80 1.36 -1.15
C ASP A 265 8.09 0.85 -1.81
N MET A 266 8.41 1.41 -2.97
CA MET A 266 9.61 1.06 -3.73
C MET A 266 10.88 1.36 -2.95
N ASP A 267 10.96 2.53 -2.31
CA ASP A 267 12.16 3.01 -1.62
C ASP A 267 12.48 2.12 -0.43
N ALA A 268 11.46 1.78 0.38
CA ALA A 268 11.61 0.91 1.55
C ALA A 268 12.01 -0.52 1.15
N GLN A 269 11.51 -1.04 0.03
CA GLN A 269 11.94 -2.34 -0.48
C GLN A 269 13.39 -2.33 -0.99
N VAL A 270 13.83 -1.24 -1.63
CA VAL A 270 15.24 -1.07 -2.01
C VAL A 270 16.13 -0.94 -0.77
N ASP A 271 15.70 -0.21 0.26
CA ASP A 271 16.43 -0.09 1.53
C ASP A 271 16.56 -1.45 2.23
N TYR A 272 15.48 -2.24 2.29
CA TYR A 272 15.53 -3.59 2.83
C TYR A 272 16.46 -4.50 2.02
N LEU A 273 16.39 -4.46 0.68
CA LEU A 273 17.30 -5.19 -0.21
C LEU A 273 18.77 -4.85 0.08
N VAL A 274 19.10 -3.56 0.21
CA VAL A 274 20.46 -3.11 0.52
C VAL A 274 20.89 -3.53 1.93
N THR A 275 19.98 -3.50 2.89
CA THR A 275 20.21 -3.98 4.26
C THR A 275 20.58 -5.46 4.26
N GLU A 276 19.86 -6.29 3.50
CA GLU A 276 20.21 -7.71 3.34
C GLU A 276 21.60 -7.85 2.70
N LEU A 277 21.84 -7.19 1.56
CA LEU A 277 23.09 -7.31 0.81
C LEU A 277 24.32 -6.96 1.67
N ARG A 278 24.22 -5.89 2.46
CA ARG A 278 25.29 -5.47 3.39
C ARG A 278 25.44 -6.38 4.61
N GLY A 279 24.48 -7.25 4.87
CA GLY A 279 24.54 -8.23 5.94
C GLY A 279 25.57 -9.34 5.70
N ALA A 280 26.00 -10.00 6.77
CA ALA A 280 27.03 -11.05 6.72
C ALA A 280 26.68 -12.21 5.78
N GLY A 281 25.39 -12.52 5.61
CA GLY A 281 24.92 -13.60 4.73
C GLY A 281 25.18 -13.38 3.24
N TYR A 282 25.38 -12.12 2.80
CA TYR A 282 25.56 -11.78 1.39
C TYR A 282 26.84 -10.95 1.14
N ALA A 283 27.79 -10.94 2.07
CA ALA A 283 29.03 -10.17 1.97
C ALA A 283 29.82 -10.43 0.67
N GLY A 284 29.78 -11.66 0.15
CA GLY A 284 30.41 -12.00 -1.14
C GLY A 284 29.73 -11.33 -2.33
N VAL A 285 28.40 -11.26 -2.35
CA VAL A 285 27.65 -10.54 -3.39
C VAL A 285 27.92 -9.04 -3.25
N GLN A 286 27.83 -8.51 -2.04
CA GLN A 286 28.10 -7.11 -1.72
C GLN A 286 29.47 -6.67 -2.22
N GLY A 287 30.50 -7.48 -1.96
CA GLY A 287 31.87 -7.21 -2.40
C GLY A 287 31.97 -7.06 -3.91
N VAL A 288 31.31 -7.94 -4.67
CA VAL A 288 31.30 -7.87 -6.15
C VAL A 288 30.54 -6.65 -6.64
N ILE A 289 29.30 -6.43 -6.18
CA ILE A 289 28.46 -5.35 -6.72
C ILE A 289 28.89 -3.95 -6.27
N SER A 290 29.73 -3.84 -5.24
CA SER A 290 30.30 -2.57 -4.78
C SER A 290 31.66 -2.26 -5.38
N ASP A 291 32.28 -3.21 -6.09
CA ASP A 291 33.58 -3.02 -6.73
C ASP A 291 33.46 -2.01 -7.88
N PRO A 292 34.20 -0.88 -7.86
CA PRO A 292 34.20 0.09 -8.96
C PRO A 292 34.58 -0.47 -10.32
N ALA A 293 35.34 -1.57 -10.37
CA ALA A 293 35.77 -2.25 -11.60
C ALA A 293 34.78 -3.32 -12.08
N VAL A 294 33.68 -3.56 -11.37
CA VAL A 294 32.70 -4.59 -11.76
C VAL A 294 32.06 -4.25 -13.10
N THR A 295 31.86 -5.28 -13.93
CA THR A 295 31.04 -5.17 -15.14
C THR A 295 29.58 -5.43 -14.81
N VAL A 296 28.65 -4.89 -15.62
CA VAL A 296 27.21 -5.17 -15.49
C VAL A 296 26.93 -6.67 -15.47
N ASP A 297 27.58 -7.42 -16.37
CA ASP A 297 27.41 -8.86 -16.47
C ASP A 297 27.95 -9.59 -15.24
N GLY A 298 29.13 -9.18 -14.74
CA GLY A 298 29.71 -9.73 -13.52
C GLY A 298 28.83 -9.52 -12.29
N ALA A 299 28.28 -8.30 -12.13
CA ALA A 299 27.33 -7.98 -11.07
C ALA A 299 26.02 -8.77 -11.22
N SER A 300 25.46 -8.84 -12.43
CA SER A 300 24.25 -9.60 -12.73
C SER A 300 24.40 -11.08 -12.38
N ASP A 301 25.52 -11.69 -12.78
CA ASP A 301 25.79 -13.09 -12.51
C ASP A 301 26.01 -13.36 -11.02
N ALA A 302 26.66 -12.45 -10.29
CA ALA A 302 26.86 -12.58 -8.85
C ALA A 302 25.53 -12.55 -8.10
N VAL A 303 24.65 -11.62 -8.44
CA VAL A 303 23.31 -11.49 -7.84
C VAL A 303 22.47 -12.73 -8.10
N VAL A 304 22.31 -13.16 -9.37
CA VAL A 304 21.44 -14.32 -9.65
C VAL A 304 21.98 -15.62 -9.06
N TYR A 305 23.30 -15.80 -9.03
CA TYR A 305 23.94 -17.05 -8.60
C TYR A 305 24.02 -17.20 -7.07
N SER A 306 24.09 -16.09 -6.35
CA SER A 306 24.38 -16.10 -4.91
C SER A 306 23.36 -15.39 -4.03
N PHE A 307 22.53 -14.51 -4.58
CA PHE A 307 21.43 -13.85 -3.85
C PHE A 307 20.06 -14.44 -4.20
N GLU A 308 19.71 -14.54 -5.48
CA GLU A 308 18.38 -15.03 -5.90
C GLU A 308 18.26 -16.56 -5.90
N ILE A 309 19.23 -17.24 -6.52
CA ILE A 309 19.31 -18.70 -6.60
C ILE A 309 17.98 -19.36 -7.06
N PRO A 310 17.51 -19.05 -8.29
CA PRO A 310 16.30 -19.69 -8.83
C PRO A 310 16.50 -21.20 -8.99
N GLY A 311 15.39 -21.97 -8.97
CA GLY A 311 15.44 -23.43 -9.05
C GLY A 311 16.20 -24.01 -10.24
N ALA A 312 16.30 -23.27 -11.35
CA ALA A 312 17.11 -23.65 -12.52
C ALA A 312 18.62 -23.74 -12.24
N LEU A 313 19.12 -23.12 -11.16
CA LEU A 313 20.50 -23.24 -10.71
C LEU A 313 20.72 -24.41 -9.74
N LEU A 314 19.68 -25.18 -9.45
CA LEU A 314 19.69 -26.25 -8.47
C LEU A 314 19.46 -27.62 -9.12
N SER A 315 20.12 -28.63 -8.58
CA SER A 315 19.86 -30.04 -8.89
C SER A 315 19.97 -30.86 -7.60
N GLY A 316 18.90 -31.55 -7.21
CA GLY A 316 18.85 -32.27 -5.94
C GLY A 316 19.11 -31.38 -4.72
N GLY A 317 18.66 -30.12 -4.75
CA GLY A 317 18.87 -29.15 -3.67
C GLY A 317 20.29 -28.56 -3.58
N ARG A 318 21.19 -28.92 -4.50
CA ARG A 318 22.56 -28.38 -4.55
C ARG A 318 22.71 -27.41 -5.70
N LYS A 319 23.50 -26.36 -5.46
CA LYS A 319 23.84 -25.35 -6.48
C LYS A 319 24.73 -25.97 -7.55
N LEU A 320 24.36 -25.77 -8.81
CA LEU A 320 25.12 -26.21 -9.97
C LEU A 320 26.36 -25.33 -10.17
N PRO A 321 27.47 -25.88 -10.69
CA PRO A 321 28.65 -25.09 -11.03
C PRO A 321 28.33 -23.98 -12.04
N ARG A 322 29.07 -22.86 -11.98
CA ARG A 322 28.90 -21.73 -12.92
C ARG A 322 29.10 -22.11 -14.39
N SER A 323 29.82 -23.19 -14.66
CA SER A 323 30.06 -23.73 -16.01
C SER A 323 28.95 -24.68 -16.50
N ASP A 324 27.97 -25.04 -15.68
CA ASP A 324 26.82 -25.86 -16.12
C ASP A 324 25.98 -25.08 -17.14
N ALA A 325 25.58 -25.74 -18.22
CA ALA A 325 24.82 -25.12 -19.31
C ALA A 325 23.52 -24.45 -18.85
N ARG A 326 22.84 -24.98 -17.81
CA ARG A 326 21.64 -24.38 -17.24
C ARG A 326 21.94 -23.07 -16.53
N VAL A 327 23.08 -23.00 -15.84
CA VAL A 327 23.54 -21.79 -15.15
C VAL A 327 23.95 -20.72 -16.17
N ILE A 328 24.71 -21.10 -17.20
CA ILE A 328 25.07 -20.22 -18.31
C ILE A 328 23.82 -19.66 -18.99
N ALA A 329 22.82 -20.49 -19.28
CA ALA A 329 21.56 -20.06 -19.88
C ALA A 329 20.80 -19.07 -18.98
N VAL A 330 20.87 -19.21 -17.64
CA VAL A 330 20.29 -18.22 -16.72
C VAL A 330 21.05 -16.89 -16.81
N PHE A 331 22.39 -16.91 -16.81
CA PHE A 331 23.21 -15.70 -16.95
C PHE A 331 22.90 -14.96 -18.27
N GLU A 332 22.87 -15.68 -19.39
CA GLU A 332 22.54 -15.13 -20.71
C GLU A 332 21.17 -14.45 -20.75
N ARG A 333 20.18 -14.96 -20.00
CA ARG A 333 18.87 -14.31 -19.89
C ARG A 333 18.87 -13.07 -19.00
N ARG A 334 19.70 -13.02 -17.96
CA ARG A 334 19.72 -11.90 -16.98
C ARG A 334 20.56 -10.72 -17.43
N ARG A 335 21.73 -10.97 -18.03
CA ARG A 335 22.69 -9.92 -18.44
C ARG A 335 22.07 -8.82 -19.34
N PRO A 336 21.21 -9.12 -20.34
CA PRO A 336 20.59 -8.07 -21.15
C PRO A 336 19.72 -7.10 -20.35
N LEU A 337 19.10 -7.56 -19.25
CA LEU A 337 18.29 -6.73 -18.37
C LEU A 337 19.15 -5.76 -17.56
N GLY A 338 20.32 -6.22 -17.10
CA GLY A 338 21.31 -5.35 -16.45
C GLY A 338 21.81 -4.28 -17.42
N ARG A 339 22.19 -4.67 -18.64
CA ARG A 339 22.60 -3.71 -19.68
C ARG A 339 21.49 -2.73 -20.04
N ASN A 340 20.23 -3.16 -20.03
CA ASN A 340 19.10 -2.25 -20.20
C ASN A 340 19.03 -1.23 -19.04
N ALA A 341 19.16 -1.67 -17.79
CA ALA A 341 19.15 -0.76 -16.63
C ALA A 341 20.26 0.28 -16.69
N GLU A 342 21.48 -0.12 -17.07
CA GLU A 342 22.60 0.80 -17.30
C GLU A 342 22.27 1.82 -18.40
N ARG A 343 21.77 1.36 -19.56
CA ARG A 343 21.39 2.27 -20.66
C ARG A 343 20.32 3.28 -20.23
N VAL A 344 19.27 2.82 -19.54
CA VAL A 344 18.18 3.67 -19.04
C VAL A 344 18.74 4.74 -18.09
N TYR A 345 19.62 4.35 -17.17
CA TYR A 345 20.23 5.28 -16.23
C TYR A 345 21.14 6.30 -16.93
N THR A 346 22.07 5.85 -17.76
CA THR A 346 23.03 6.71 -18.47
C THR A 346 22.34 7.69 -19.41
N ALA A 347 21.30 7.26 -20.13
CA ALA A 347 20.50 8.16 -20.98
C ALA A 347 19.82 9.28 -20.17
N ALA A 348 19.36 8.97 -18.95
CA ALA A 348 18.71 9.96 -18.07
C ALA A 348 19.71 10.90 -17.38
N VAL A 349 20.93 10.44 -17.07
CA VAL A 349 21.98 11.28 -16.46
C VAL A 349 22.64 12.17 -17.52
N GLY A 350 22.87 11.66 -18.73
CA GLY A 350 23.45 12.43 -19.84
C GLY A 350 22.56 13.54 -20.40
N THR A 351 21.26 13.53 -20.06
CA THR A 351 20.28 14.54 -20.47
C THR A 351 19.98 15.57 -19.37
N ALA A 352 20.53 15.41 -18.16
CA ALA A 352 20.38 16.38 -17.09
C ALA A 352 21.40 17.53 -17.25
N PRO A 353 20.97 18.81 -17.25
CA PRO A 353 21.93 19.91 -17.15
C PRO A 353 22.74 19.78 -15.85
N PRO A 354 24.02 20.19 -15.84
CA PRO A 354 24.83 20.11 -14.63
C PRO A 354 24.13 20.84 -13.47
N PRO A 355 24.13 20.27 -12.26
CA PRO A 355 23.52 20.94 -11.11
C PRO A 355 24.22 22.28 -10.90
N THR A 356 23.46 23.37 -10.92
CA THR A 356 23.94 24.68 -10.51
C THR A 356 24.51 24.54 -9.10
N PRO A 357 25.76 24.95 -8.85
CA PRO A 357 26.35 24.85 -7.52
C PRO A 357 25.44 25.58 -6.53
N ALA A 358 24.93 24.85 -5.56
CA ALA A 358 24.14 25.41 -4.49
C ALA A 358 25.02 26.42 -3.75
N THR A 359 24.66 27.71 -3.86
CA THR A 359 25.20 28.77 -3.02
C THR A 359 25.02 28.36 -1.57
N THR A 360 26.11 27.99 -0.92
CA THR A 360 26.14 27.68 0.50
C THR A 360 25.78 28.96 1.25
N ALA A 361 24.55 29.00 1.76
CA ALA A 361 24.15 30.01 2.72
C ALA A 361 25.06 29.87 3.96
N ARG A 362 25.96 30.83 4.12
CA ARG A 362 26.89 30.93 5.24
C ARG A 362 26.09 31.16 6.52
N ALA A 363 26.12 30.20 7.43
CA ALA A 363 25.50 30.36 8.76
C ALA A 363 26.12 31.57 9.51
N PRO A 364 25.32 32.34 10.26
CA PRO A 364 25.84 33.45 11.06
C PRO A 364 26.65 32.91 12.24
N ARG A 365 27.80 33.56 12.51
CA ARG A 365 28.64 33.25 13.67
C ARG A 365 27.93 33.67 14.96
N PRO A 366 27.99 32.84 16.02
CA PRO A 366 27.51 33.24 17.35
C PRO A 366 28.41 34.33 17.93
N ALA A 367 27.78 35.25 18.67
CA ALA A 367 28.40 36.38 19.35
C ALA A 367 29.11 35.98 20.64
#